data_AF-A0AAV6BYD4-F1
#
_entry.id   AF-A0AAV6BYD4-F1
#
_cell.length_a   1.000
_cell.length_b   1.000
_cell.length_c   1.000
_cell.angle_alpha   90.00
_cell.angle_beta   90.00
_cell.angle_gamma   90.00
#
_symmetry.space_group_name_H-M   'P 1'
#
loop_
_entity.id
_entity.type
_entity.pdbx_description
1 polymer ?
#
loop_
_entity_poly.entity_id
_entity_poly.type
_entity_poly.pdbx_seq_one_letter_code
_entity_poly.pdbx_strand_id
1 'polypeptide(L)'
;PAAARADSLEDAARALARRVAPALPPGRPVSLAWANRSSLLDAQADLLRRSFAIELESNKTVLAQDSSAPVLRVSLAEDPAEILFVAEVPSSAGIQVHIAAVRKAALPPMQKALSSPRLQKQLIWQQPEPILDAVEHTTEDGKPRLFLLLLRDSLALYRGEHDRWVLRDTKPLPPLDSPARDPRGKIWFSPETPDQARVVLPGKECDARLRDAIELNCRPAKDSWQDGMFLASSCDNAVWWLLADAGDYTVPDRLLLRKPSQGEPQPSVSELGVPGPVLSISSGQALRADTAVVFNLSTGSYEVYRITLACGD
;
A
#
# COMPACT_ATOMS: atom_id res chain seq x y z
N PRO A 1 -10.23 -25.81 -26.95
CA PRO A 1 -11.61 -25.29 -26.76
C PRO A 1 -11.63 -23.76 -26.94
N ALA A 2 -12.37 -23.25 -27.92
CA ALA A 2 -12.44 -21.81 -28.20
C ALA A 2 -13.30 -21.10 -27.14
N ALA A 3 -12.76 -20.06 -26.51
CA ALA A 3 -13.48 -19.23 -25.56
C ALA A 3 -14.62 -18.48 -26.28
N ALA A 4 -15.87 -18.70 -25.86
CA ALA A 4 -16.97 -17.85 -26.28
C ALA A 4 -16.74 -16.44 -25.70
N ARG A 5 -16.85 -15.43 -26.57
CA ARG A 5 -16.66 -14.01 -26.23
C ARG A 5 -17.89 -13.49 -25.50
N ALA A 6 -17.67 -12.79 -24.39
CA ALA A 6 -18.69 -12.04 -23.68
C ALA A 6 -18.37 -10.54 -23.75
N ASP A 7 -19.41 -9.72 -23.88
CA ASP A 7 -19.29 -8.27 -24.08
C ASP A 7 -19.08 -7.51 -22.74
N SER A 8 -19.27 -8.18 -21.60
CA SER A 8 -18.99 -7.65 -20.26
C SER A 8 -18.49 -8.75 -19.30
N LEU A 9 -17.91 -8.34 -18.16
CA LEU A 9 -17.47 -9.27 -17.10
C LEU A 9 -18.64 -10.10 -16.53
N GLU A 10 -19.80 -9.48 -16.32
CA GLU A 10 -20.98 -10.18 -15.83
C GLU A 10 -21.48 -11.21 -16.84
N ASP A 11 -21.47 -10.88 -18.13
CA ASP A 11 -21.87 -11.82 -19.17
C ASP A 11 -20.92 -13.00 -19.27
N ALA A 12 -19.61 -12.79 -19.04
CA ALA A 12 -18.65 -13.89 -18.96
C ALA A 12 -18.92 -14.80 -17.77
N ALA A 13 -19.24 -14.22 -16.60
CA ALA A 13 -19.61 -14.97 -15.42
C ALA A 13 -20.85 -15.84 -15.68
N ARG A 14 -21.92 -15.25 -16.26
CA ARG A 14 -23.14 -15.99 -16.62
C ARG A 14 -22.89 -17.04 -17.69
N ALA A 15 -22.12 -16.71 -18.73
CA ALA A 15 -21.77 -17.66 -19.80
C ALA A 15 -20.96 -18.85 -19.28
N LEU A 16 -20.05 -18.62 -18.32
CA LEU A 16 -19.32 -19.70 -17.67
C LEU A 16 -20.26 -20.57 -16.83
N ALA A 17 -21.15 -19.97 -16.03
CA ALA A 17 -22.13 -20.70 -15.23
C ALA A 17 -22.99 -21.64 -16.10
N ARG A 18 -23.52 -21.13 -17.22
CA ARG A 18 -24.29 -21.94 -18.19
C ARG A 18 -23.48 -23.11 -18.76
N ARG A 19 -22.17 -22.93 -18.95
CA ARG A 19 -21.30 -23.97 -19.48
C ARG A 19 -20.96 -25.04 -18.43
N VAL A 20 -20.87 -24.64 -17.17
CA VAL A 20 -20.54 -25.52 -16.05
C VAL A 20 -21.76 -26.30 -15.58
N ALA A 21 -22.96 -25.72 -15.59
CA ALA A 21 -24.17 -26.34 -15.04
C ALA A 21 -24.46 -27.77 -15.57
N PRO A 22 -24.31 -28.08 -16.88
CA PRO A 22 -24.53 -29.44 -17.38
C PRO A 22 -23.50 -30.46 -16.91
N ALA A 23 -22.32 -30.02 -16.46
CA ALA A 23 -21.26 -30.90 -15.94
C ALA A 23 -21.44 -31.22 -14.45
N LEU A 24 -22.35 -30.54 -13.76
CA LEU A 24 -22.64 -30.76 -12.34
C LEU A 24 -23.70 -31.85 -12.14
N PRO A 25 -23.67 -32.59 -11.01
CA PRO A 25 -24.66 -33.62 -10.75
C PRO A 25 -26.05 -33.00 -10.55
N PRO A 26 -27.07 -33.42 -11.31
CA PRO A 26 -28.40 -32.81 -11.24
C PRO A 26 -29.03 -33.02 -9.87
N GLY A 27 -29.57 -31.94 -9.29
CA GLY A 27 -30.29 -31.96 -8.02
C GLY A 27 -29.45 -32.26 -6.77
N ARG A 28 -28.12 -32.38 -6.88
CA ARG A 28 -27.24 -32.50 -5.71
C ARG A 28 -26.66 -31.14 -5.33
N PRO A 29 -26.53 -30.86 -4.02
CA PRO A 29 -25.86 -29.65 -3.56
C PRO A 29 -24.38 -29.63 -3.98
N VAL A 30 -23.89 -28.44 -4.36
CA VAL A 30 -22.48 -28.16 -4.70
C VAL A 30 -22.04 -26.94 -3.89
N SER A 31 -20.83 -26.96 -3.34
CA SER A 31 -20.25 -25.80 -2.64
C SER A 31 -19.42 -24.97 -3.62
N LEU A 32 -19.53 -23.63 -3.56
CA LEU A 32 -18.79 -22.73 -4.44
C LEU A 32 -17.57 -22.15 -3.72
N ALA A 33 -16.37 -22.49 -4.19
CA ALA A 33 -15.13 -21.86 -3.78
C ALA A 33 -14.72 -20.81 -4.81
N TRP A 34 -14.67 -19.54 -4.40
CA TRP A 34 -14.35 -18.40 -5.28
C TRP A 34 -13.02 -17.78 -4.90
N ALA A 35 -12.12 -17.58 -5.87
CA ALA A 35 -10.82 -16.94 -5.66
C ALA A 35 -10.59 -15.82 -6.69
N ASN A 36 -10.27 -14.61 -6.22
CA ASN A 36 -9.84 -13.53 -7.10
C ASN A 36 -8.32 -13.46 -7.15
N ARG A 37 -7.73 -13.69 -8.33
CA ARG A 37 -6.31 -13.52 -8.65
C ARG A 37 -6.10 -12.54 -9.82
N SER A 38 -7.12 -11.74 -10.10
CA SER A 38 -7.08 -10.65 -11.07
C SER A 38 -6.96 -9.32 -10.35
N SER A 39 -6.77 -8.26 -11.13
CA SER A 39 -6.77 -6.86 -10.69
C SER A 39 -8.17 -6.29 -10.42
N LEU A 40 -9.23 -7.10 -10.55
CA LEU A 40 -10.59 -6.68 -10.20
C LEU A 40 -10.72 -6.37 -8.71
N LEU A 41 -11.49 -5.31 -8.39
CA LEU A 41 -11.80 -4.95 -7.01
C LEU A 41 -12.61 -6.05 -6.30
N ASP A 42 -12.49 -6.14 -4.98
CA ASP A 42 -13.25 -7.11 -4.18
C ASP A 42 -14.77 -6.94 -4.37
N ALA A 43 -15.26 -5.70 -4.41
CA ALA A 43 -16.67 -5.41 -4.67
C ALA A 43 -17.14 -5.88 -6.07
N GLN A 44 -16.26 -5.77 -7.08
CA GLN A 44 -16.53 -6.26 -8.44
C GLN A 44 -16.48 -7.79 -8.47
N ALA A 45 -15.47 -8.41 -7.85
CA ALA A 45 -15.36 -9.86 -7.75
C ALA A 45 -16.56 -10.48 -7.02
N ASP A 46 -17.07 -9.82 -5.97
CA ASP A 46 -18.28 -10.23 -5.25
C ASP A 46 -19.55 -10.08 -6.09
N LEU A 47 -19.63 -9.04 -6.92
CA LEU A 47 -20.73 -8.88 -7.88
C LEU A 47 -20.70 -10.03 -8.90
N LEU A 48 -19.53 -10.36 -9.44
CA LEU A 48 -19.38 -11.45 -10.40
C LEU A 48 -19.67 -12.82 -9.80
N ARG A 49 -19.23 -13.07 -8.56
CA ARG A 49 -19.57 -14.27 -7.80
C ARG A 49 -21.08 -14.43 -7.65
N ARG A 50 -21.79 -13.34 -7.32
CA ARG A 50 -23.26 -13.32 -7.21
C ARG A 50 -23.94 -13.59 -8.55
N SER A 51 -23.51 -12.92 -9.62
CA SER A 51 -24.03 -13.15 -10.97
C SER A 51 -23.82 -14.60 -11.44
N PHE A 52 -22.67 -15.18 -11.13
CA PHE A 52 -22.37 -16.59 -11.41
C PHE A 52 -23.29 -17.54 -10.62
N ALA A 53 -23.45 -17.30 -9.32
CA ALA A 53 -24.28 -18.12 -8.44
C ALA A 53 -25.76 -18.10 -8.86
N ILE A 54 -26.31 -16.91 -9.12
CA ILE A 54 -27.69 -16.74 -9.59
C ILE A 54 -27.92 -17.50 -10.90
N GLU A 55 -26.96 -17.44 -11.83
CA GLU A 55 -27.08 -18.15 -13.11
C GLU A 55 -26.94 -19.67 -12.94
N LEU A 56 -26.15 -20.19 -11.99
CA LEU A 56 -26.13 -21.62 -11.71
C LEU A 56 -27.46 -22.12 -11.13
N GLU A 57 -28.05 -21.37 -10.20
CA GLU A 57 -29.33 -21.71 -9.58
C GLU A 57 -30.48 -21.66 -10.60
N SER A 58 -30.48 -20.68 -11.51
CA SER A 58 -31.45 -20.63 -12.62
C SER A 58 -31.36 -21.86 -13.55
N ASN A 59 -30.19 -22.50 -13.62
CA ASN A 59 -29.95 -23.75 -14.32
C ASN A 59 -30.14 -25.00 -13.43
N LYS A 60 -30.93 -24.90 -12.34
CA LYS A 60 -31.32 -26.00 -11.44
C LYS A 60 -30.17 -26.62 -10.64
N THR A 61 -29.06 -25.91 -10.47
CA THR A 61 -27.99 -26.29 -9.55
C THR A 61 -28.35 -25.84 -8.14
N VAL A 62 -28.18 -26.71 -7.13
CA VAL A 62 -28.39 -26.33 -5.73
C VAL A 62 -27.04 -25.93 -5.13
N LEU A 63 -26.89 -24.70 -4.66
CA LEU A 63 -25.68 -24.27 -3.97
C LEU A 63 -25.82 -24.55 -2.46
N ALA A 64 -24.87 -25.29 -1.90
CA ALA A 64 -24.76 -25.51 -0.47
C ALA A 64 -23.86 -24.47 0.17
N GLN A 65 -24.21 -24.06 1.39
CA GLN A 65 -23.39 -23.18 2.22
C GLN A 65 -22.32 -23.97 3.01
N ASP A 66 -22.43 -25.29 3.04
CA ASP A 66 -21.68 -26.18 3.93
C ASP A 66 -20.60 -26.97 3.17
N SER A 67 -19.49 -27.31 3.84
CA SER A 67 -18.30 -27.93 3.24
C SER A 67 -18.42 -29.44 2.90
N SER A 68 -19.58 -30.05 3.14
CA SER A 68 -19.82 -31.48 2.89
C SER A 68 -20.16 -31.81 1.43
N ALA A 69 -20.49 -30.80 0.62
CA ALA A 69 -20.80 -30.94 -0.80
C ALA A 69 -19.53 -30.86 -1.67
N PRO A 70 -19.50 -31.53 -2.85
CA PRO A 70 -18.42 -31.38 -3.82
C PRO A 70 -18.14 -29.90 -4.13
N VAL A 71 -16.86 -29.53 -4.14
CA VAL A 71 -16.42 -28.14 -4.30
C VAL A 71 -16.25 -27.82 -5.78
N LEU A 72 -17.06 -26.88 -6.29
CA LEU A 72 -16.82 -26.19 -7.55
C LEU A 72 -15.85 -25.04 -7.29
N ARG A 73 -14.63 -25.12 -7.83
CA ARG A 73 -13.65 -24.04 -7.71
C ARG A 73 -13.77 -23.11 -8.90
N VAL A 74 -13.93 -21.83 -8.64
CA VAL A 74 -13.91 -20.79 -9.66
C VAL A 74 -12.85 -19.77 -9.28
N SER A 75 -11.96 -19.47 -10.22
CA SER A 75 -10.96 -18.43 -10.06
C SER A 75 -11.04 -17.38 -11.15
N LEU A 76 -10.87 -16.13 -10.76
CA LEU A 76 -10.61 -15.02 -11.66
C LEU A 76 -9.10 -14.90 -11.80
N ALA A 77 -8.59 -14.99 -13.02
CA ALA A 77 -7.19 -14.81 -13.35
C ALA A 77 -7.06 -13.76 -14.46
N GLU A 78 -5.84 -13.35 -14.74
CA GLU A 78 -5.58 -12.27 -15.67
C GLU A 78 -4.25 -12.48 -16.38
N ASP A 79 -4.26 -12.19 -17.68
CA ASP A 79 -3.06 -12.00 -18.47
C ASP A 79 -3.02 -10.55 -18.99
N PRO A 80 -1.99 -10.09 -19.73
CA PRO A 80 -1.93 -8.71 -20.20
C PRO A 80 -3.13 -8.25 -21.04
N ALA A 81 -3.80 -9.15 -21.76
CA ALA A 81 -4.86 -8.82 -22.71
C ALA A 81 -6.28 -9.13 -22.20
N GLU A 82 -6.45 -10.11 -21.32
CA GLU A 82 -7.73 -10.71 -20.97
C GLU A 82 -7.90 -10.96 -19.46
N ILE A 83 -9.15 -10.86 -18.98
CA ILE A 83 -9.60 -11.41 -17.70
C ILE A 83 -10.16 -12.80 -17.98
N LEU A 84 -9.67 -13.79 -17.23
CA LEU A 84 -10.01 -15.20 -17.37
C LEU A 84 -10.86 -15.66 -16.18
N PHE A 85 -12.00 -16.27 -16.47
CA PHE A 85 -12.81 -16.98 -15.49
C PHE A 85 -12.57 -18.46 -15.69
N VAL A 86 -12.00 -19.12 -14.69
CA VAL A 86 -11.62 -20.53 -14.74
C VAL A 86 -12.44 -21.30 -13.72
N ALA A 87 -13.29 -22.20 -14.19
CA ALA A 87 -14.05 -23.13 -13.35
C ALA A 87 -13.46 -24.54 -13.45
N GLU A 88 -13.12 -25.11 -12.29
CA GLU A 88 -12.67 -26.49 -12.14
C GLU A 88 -13.82 -27.32 -11.55
N VAL A 89 -14.32 -28.24 -12.37
CA VAL A 89 -15.47 -29.09 -12.06
C VAL A 89 -14.97 -30.50 -11.75
N PRO A 90 -15.24 -31.04 -10.55
CA PRO A 90 -14.97 -32.44 -10.24
C PRO A 90 -15.87 -33.35 -11.10
N SER A 91 -15.28 -34.28 -11.85
CA SER A 91 -16.02 -35.28 -12.64
C SER A 91 -15.52 -36.70 -12.35
N SER A 92 -16.27 -37.71 -12.78
CA SER A 92 -15.87 -39.12 -12.64
C SER A 92 -14.59 -39.49 -13.40
N ALA A 93 -14.20 -38.69 -14.40
CA ALA A 93 -13.00 -38.88 -15.22
C ALA A 93 -11.82 -37.98 -14.80
N GLY A 94 -11.93 -37.26 -13.66
CA GLY A 94 -10.95 -36.27 -13.21
C GLY A 94 -11.52 -34.85 -13.18
N ILE A 95 -10.66 -33.84 -13.19
CA ILE A 95 -11.06 -32.43 -13.14
C ILE A 95 -11.33 -31.93 -14.57
N GLN A 96 -12.51 -31.39 -14.82
CA GLN A 96 -12.83 -30.68 -16.06
C GLN A 96 -12.65 -29.17 -15.86
N VAL A 97 -11.96 -28.52 -16.80
CA VAL A 97 -11.69 -27.08 -16.73
C VAL A 97 -12.48 -26.34 -17.80
N HIS A 98 -13.28 -25.37 -17.37
CA HIS A 98 -14.04 -24.48 -18.25
C HIS A 98 -13.52 -23.06 -18.11
N ILE A 99 -13.27 -22.41 -19.26
CA ILE A 99 -12.69 -21.06 -19.30
C ILE A 99 -13.62 -20.12 -20.08
N ALA A 100 -13.92 -18.96 -19.49
CA ALA A 100 -14.48 -17.82 -20.20
C ALA A 100 -13.47 -16.66 -20.13
N ALA A 101 -13.34 -15.90 -21.22
CA ALA A 101 -12.35 -14.83 -21.32
C ALA A 101 -13.03 -13.54 -21.77
N VAL A 102 -12.60 -12.41 -21.19
CA VAL A 102 -13.04 -11.06 -21.57
C VAL A 102 -11.83 -10.21 -21.87
N ARG A 103 -11.80 -9.58 -23.04
CA ARG A 103 -10.71 -8.66 -23.39
C ARG A 103 -10.81 -7.41 -22.55
N LYS A 104 -9.70 -7.00 -21.93
CA LYS A 104 -9.65 -5.75 -21.16
C LYS A 104 -9.94 -4.53 -22.01
N ALA A 105 -9.54 -4.55 -23.28
CA ALA A 105 -9.81 -3.46 -24.22
C ALA A 105 -11.31 -3.27 -24.53
N ALA A 106 -12.15 -4.29 -24.27
CA ALA A 106 -13.60 -4.20 -24.44
C ALA A 106 -14.32 -3.76 -23.16
N LEU A 107 -13.62 -3.69 -22.02
CA LEU A 107 -14.22 -3.27 -20.76
C LEU A 107 -14.42 -1.75 -20.74
N PRO A 108 -15.58 -1.27 -20.25
CA PRO A 108 -15.79 0.15 -20.07
C PRO A 108 -14.76 0.74 -19.09
N PRO A 109 -14.42 2.04 -19.19
CA PRO A 109 -13.37 2.67 -18.36
C PRO A 109 -13.54 2.47 -16.85
N MET A 110 -14.78 2.32 -16.39
CA MET A 110 -15.13 2.09 -14.98
C MET A 110 -14.86 0.65 -14.50
N GLN A 111 -14.65 -0.29 -15.43
CA GLN A 111 -14.27 -1.70 -15.19
C GLN A 111 -12.82 -1.99 -15.60
N LYS A 112 -12.08 -0.98 -16.08
CA LYS A 112 -10.64 -1.08 -16.26
C LYS A 112 -10.06 -1.19 -14.86
N ALA A 113 -9.54 -2.36 -14.54
CA ALA A 113 -8.96 -2.62 -13.26
C ALA A 113 -7.98 -1.52 -12.89
N LEU A 114 -8.10 -1.06 -11.65
CA LEU A 114 -7.26 -0.04 -11.07
C LEU A 114 -5.84 -0.62 -11.05
N SER A 115 -4.95 0.01 -11.80
CA SER A 115 -3.57 -0.46 -11.92
C SER A 115 -2.94 -0.59 -10.55
N SER A 116 -2.27 -1.71 -10.28
CA SER A 116 -1.62 -1.91 -8.98
C SER A 116 -0.67 -0.74 -8.70
N PRO A 117 -0.73 -0.15 -7.49
CA PRO A 117 0.12 0.98 -7.15
C PRO A 117 1.57 0.52 -7.12
N ARG A 118 2.44 1.32 -7.75
CA ARG A 118 3.89 1.12 -7.76
C ARG A 118 4.55 2.21 -6.92
N LEU A 119 5.50 1.80 -6.09
CA LEU A 119 6.36 2.71 -5.35
C LEU A 119 7.31 3.46 -6.29
N GLN A 120 7.40 4.77 -6.09
CA GLN A 120 8.40 5.65 -6.69
C GLN A 120 9.17 6.37 -5.59
N LYS A 121 10.43 6.70 -5.87
CA LYS A 121 11.27 7.54 -5.00
C LYS A 121 11.86 8.71 -5.76
N GLN A 122 11.99 9.83 -5.05
CA GLN A 122 12.73 11.00 -5.48
C GLN A 122 13.68 11.43 -4.36
N LEU A 123 14.98 11.56 -4.65
CA LEU A 123 15.93 12.11 -3.69
C LEU A 123 15.64 13.61 -3.49
N ILE A 124 15.41 14.04 -2.24
CA ILE A 124 15.08 15.43 -1.90
C ILE A 124 16.10 16.08 -0.97
N TRP A 125 16.95 15.29 -0.31
CA TRP A 125 18.01 15.78 0.57
C TRP A 125 19.14 14.77 0.70
N GLN A 126 20.37 15.25 0.90
CA GLN A 126 21.55 14.44 1.18
C GLN A 126 22.54 15.22 2.05
N GLN A 127 23.13 14.57 3.06
CA GLN A 127 24.20 15.13 3.89
C GLN A 127 25.06 14.03 4.54
N PRO A 128 26.29 14.33 4.99
CA PRO A 128 27.11 13.38 5.72
C PRO A 128 26.69 13.22 7.20
N GLU A 129 26.11 14.24 7.82
CA GLU A 129 25.73 14.17 9.23
C GLU A 129 24.47 13.31 9.45
N PRO A 130 24.36 12.59 10.58
CA PRO A 130 23.20 11.74 10.86
C PRO A 130 21.86 12.47 10.84
N ILE A 131 20.93 11.91 10.06
CA ILE A 131 19.52 12.26 10.07
C ILE A 131 18.79 11.15 10.84
N LEU A 132 18.09 11.52 11.91
CA LEU A 132 17.24 10.58 12.68
C LEU A 132 15.89 10.40 12.01
N ASP A 133 15.32 11.51 11.54
CA ASP A 133 14.07 11.51 10.79
C ASP A 133 13.97 12.75 9.91
N ALA A 134 13.13 12.69 8.88
CA ALA A 134 12.82 13.85 8.05
C ALA A 134 11.39 13.75 7.56
N VAL A 135 10.74 14.90 7.38
CA VAL A 135 9.35 14.93 6.90
C VAL A 135 9.08 16.20 6.09
N GLU A 136 8.44 16.02 4.95
CA GLU A 136 7.98 17.12 4.10
C GLU A 136 6.48 17.31 4.27
N HIS A 137 6.06 18.51 4.65
CA HIS A 137 4.67 18.90 4.70
C HIS A 137 4.37 19.92 3.60
N THR A 138 3.58 19.50 2.61
CA THR A 138 2.97 20.44 1.67
C THR A 138 1.75 21.06 2.36
N THR A 139 1.53 22.34 2.20
CA THR A 139 0.35 23.04 2.76
C THR A 139 -0.66 23.31 1.64
N GLU A 140 -1.89 23.69 1.99
CA GLU A 140 -2.90 24.11 0.98
C GLU A 140 -2.40 25.27 0.10
N ASP A 141 -3.04 25.43 -1.06
CA ASP A 141 -2.66 26.40 -2.10
C ASP A 141 -2.35 27.79 -1.53
N GLY A 142 -1.11 28.24 -1.75
CA GLY A 142 -0.63 29.58 -1.35
C GLY A 142 0.27 29.63 -0.11
N LYS A 143 0.46 28.53 0.63
CA LYS A 143 1.41 28.45 1.75
C LYS A 143 2.73 27.75 1.32
N PRO A 144 3.87 28.06 1.97
CA PRO A 144 5.15 27.45 1.62
C PRO A 144 5.21 25.97 2.02
N ARG A 145 5.88 25.16 1.21
CA ARG A 145 6.26 23.78 1.58
C ARG A 145 7.21 23.84 2.78
N LEU A 146 6.96 22.99 3.78
CA LEU A 146 7.81 22.86 4.95
C LEU A 146 8.59 21.55 4.87
N PHE A 147 9.85 21.57 5.29
CA PHE A 147 10.66 20.37 5.42
C PHE A 147 11.39 20.42 6.75
N LEU A 148 11.13 19.42 7.60
CA LEU A 148 11.77 19.26 8.89
C LEU A 148 12.81 18.15 8.82
N LEU A 149 13.99 18.42 9.39
CA LEU A 149 15.02 17.41 9.63
C LEU A 149 15.27 17.30 11.12
N LEU A 150 15.09 16.09 11.64
CA LEU A 150 15.51 15.73 12.97
C LEU A 150 16.95 15.22 12.91
N LEU A 151 17.86 16.01 13.45
CA LEU A 151 19.26 15.65 13.62
C LEU A 151 19.47 15.11 15.04
N ARG A 152 20.70 14.72 15.36
CA ARG A 152 21.05 14.14 16.67
C ARG A 152 20.78 15.10 17.84
N ASP A 153 21.05 16.38 17.65
CA ASP A 153 21.04 17.41 18.70
C ASP A 153 20.14 18.60 18.38
N SER A 154 19.48 18.60 17.23
CA SER A 154 18.73 19.75 16.73
C SER A 154 17.59 19.35 15.81
N LEU A 155 16.57 20.21 15.74
CA LEU A 155 15.51 20.18 14.75
C LEU A 155 15.70 21.36 13.80
N ALA A 156 15.84 21.09 12.50
CA ALA A 156 15.99 22.12 11.48
C ALA A 156 14.70 22.29 10.67
N LEU A 157 14.31 23.54 10.44
CA LEU A 157 13.16 23.92 9.63
C LEU A 157 13.62 24.56 8.33
N TYR A 158 13.22 23.96 7.22
CA TYR A 158 13.39 24.48 5.87
C TYR A 158 12.05 24.90 5.27
N ARG A 159 12.09 25.95 4.45
CA ARG A 159 10.97 26.35 3.59
C ARG A 159 11.34 26.17 2.13
N GLY A 160 10.39 25.66 1.33
CA GLY A 160 10.56 25.51 -0.11
C GLY A 160 10.33 26.84 -0.82
N GLU A 161 11.36 27.35 -1.50
CA GLU A 161 11.32 28.57 -2.31
C GLU A 161 11.93 28.30 -3.68
N HIS A 162 11.17 28.52 -4.77
CA HIS A 162 11.65 28.32 -6.15
C HIS A 162 12.37 26.97 -6.35
N ASP A 163 11.74 25.88 -5.89
CA ASP A 163 12.27 24.50 -5.90
C ASP A 163 13.58 24.27 -5.13
N ARG A 164 13.90 25.15 -4.18
CA ARG A 164 15.03 24.96 -3.26
C ARG A 164 14.57 25.00 -1.82
N TRP A 165 15.21 24.20 -0.99
CA TRP A 165 15.05 24.24 0.46
C TRP A 165 15.94 25.35 1.03
N VAL A 166 15.33 26.30 1.73
CA VAL A 166 16.05 27.38 2.41
C VAL A 166 15.88 27.22 3.92
N LEU A 167 17.01 27.14 4.64
CA LEU A 167 17.00 27.05 6.10
C LEU A 167 16.32 28.30 6.68
N ARG A 168 15.42 28.09 7.64
CA ARG A 168 14.70 29.16 8.34
C ARG A 168 15.09 29.23 9.81
N ASP A 169 15.14 28.09 10.47
CA ASP A 169 15.52 28.02 11.88
C ASP A 169 16.15 26.67 12.23
N THR A 170 16.91 26.65 13.31
CA THR A 170 17.47 25.43 13.90
C THR A 170 17.34 25.53 15.41
N LYS A 171 16.63 24.57 16.00
CA LYS A 171 16.36 24.52 17.43
C LYS A 171 17.13 23.37 18.08
N PRO A 172 17.96 23.63 19.10
CA PRO A 172 18.56 22.57 19.89
C PRO A 172 17.50 21.69 20.55
N LEU A 173 17.71 20.37 20.51
CA LEU A 173 16.91 19.40 21.22
C LEU A 173 17.33 19.35 22.70
N PRO A 174 16.40 19.03 23.62
CA PRO A 174 16.78 18.77 25.00
C PRO A 174 17.73 17.55 25.06
N PRO A 175 18.68 17.53 26.01
CA PRO A 175 19.53 16.37 26.21
C PRO A 175 18.68 15.14 26.55
N LEU A 176 19.06 13.99 25.98
CA LEU A 176 18.46 12.71 26.31
C LEU A 176 18.86 12.30 27.73
N ASP A 177 17.92 11.72 28.49
CA ASP A 177 18.16 11.32 29.89
C ASP A 177 19.19 10.17 29.99
N SER A 178 19.42 9.45 28.90
CA SER A 178 20.50 8.48 28.77
C SER A 178 21.00 8.43 27.33
N PRO A 179 22.33 8.39 27.10
CA PRO A 179 22.88 8.25 25.75
C PRO A 179 22.51 6.86 25.20
N ALA A 180 21.61 6.83 24.22
CA ALA A 180 21.24 5.61 23.52
C ALA A 180 22.35 5.18 22.54
N ARG A 181 22.61 3.87 22.46
CA ARG A 181 23.52 3.29 21.45
C ARG A 181 22.98 3.46 20.04
N ASP A 182 21.65 3.45 19.92
CA ASP A 182 20.91 3.66 18.69
C ASP A 182 20.03 4.92 18.87
N PRO A 183 20.52 6.11 18.46
CA PRO A 183 19.73 7.33 18.57
C PRO A 183 18.55 7.21 17.59
N ARG A 184 17.34 7.18 18.13
CA ARG A 184 16.11 7.18 17.35
C ARG A 184 15.37 8.49 17.56
N GLY A 185 14.59 8.87 16.57
CA GLY A 185 13.68 9.98 16.66
C GLY A 185 12.64 9.89 15.56
N LYS A 186 11.46 10.46 15.80
CA LYS A 186 10.37 10.51 14.82
C LYS A 186 9.70 11.88 14.82
N ILE A 187 9.31 12.36 13.66
CA ILE A 187 8.52 13.56 13.44
C ILE A 187 7.19 13.18 12.81
N TRP A 188 6.12 13.78 13.30
CA TRP A 188 4.76 13.60 12.79
C TRP A 188 4.09 14.95 12.72
N PHE A 189 3.51 15.31 11.58
CA PHE A 189 2.65 16.49 11.53
C PHE A 189 1.30 16.20 12.17
N SER A 190 0.73 17.18 12.86
CA SER A 190 -0.65 17.10 13.31
C SER A 190 -1.58 17.20 12.09
N PRO A 191 -2.50 16.23 11.89
CA PRO A 191 -3.49 16.31 10.81
C PRO A 191 -4.42 17.52 10.95
N GLU A 192 -4.66 17.95 12.19
CA GLU A 192 -5.59 19.02 12.53
C GLU A 192 -4.93 20.42 12.47
N THR A 193 -3.62 20.48 12.66
CA THR A 193 -2.86 21.73 12.80
C THR A 193 -1.57 21.67 11.96
N PRO A 194 -1.59 22.19 10.71
CA PRO A 194 -0.50 22.01 9.73
C PRO A 194 0.81 22.72 10.11
N ASP A 195 0.77 23.67 11.04
CA ASP A 195 1.94 24.35 11.61
C ASP A 195 2.45 23.69 12.91
N GLN A 196 1.94 22.51 13.27
CA GLN A 196 2.36 21.77 14.44
C GLN A 196 2.89 20.40 14.06
N ALA A 197 4.03 20.06 14.65
CA ALA A 197 4.62 18.74 14.54
C ALA A 197 4.88 18.18 15.94
N ARG A 198 4.76 16.87 16.10
CA ARG A 198 5.20 16.13 17.25
C ARG A 198 6.55 15.51 16.95
N VAL A 199 7.49 15.66 17.87
CA VAL A 199 8.81 15.00 17.83
C VAL A 199 8.87 14.00 18.97
N VAL A 200 9.06 12.72 18.64
CA VAL A 200 9.23 11.65 19.61
C VAL A 200 10.72 11.33 19.70
N LEU A 201 11.24 11.37 20.92
CA LEU A 201 12.61 11.05 21.29
C LEU A 201 12.58 9.98 22.39
N PRO A 202 13.68 9.26 22.64
CA PRO A 202 13.75 8.32 23.75
C PRO A 202 13.43 9.02 25.09
N GLY A 203 12.35 8.58 25.74
CA GLY A 203 11.86 9.10 27.03
C GLY A 203 11.18 10.47 26.99
N LYS A 204 11.05 11.11 25.80
CA LYS A 204 10.49 12.46 25.68
C LYS A 204 9.61 12.60 24.44
N GLU A 205 8.58 13.42 24.57
CA GLU A 205 7.76 13.89 23.46
C GLU A 205 7.80 15.41 23.45
N CYS A 206 7.99 16.00 22.27
CA CYS A 206 7.99 17.44 22.09
C CYS A 206 6.91 17.86 21.12
N ASP A 207 6.14 18.88 21.49
CA ASP A 207 5.26 19.59 20.57
C ASP A 207 6.05 20.78 19.97
N ALA A 208 6.22 20.77 18.65
CA ALA A 208 6.88 21.79 17.87
C ALA A 208 5.84 22.66 17.15
N ARG A 209 5.88 23.98 17.36
CA ARG A 209 5.11 24.95 16.57
C ARG A 209 6.02 25.62 15.57
N LEU A 210 5.61 25.61 14.30
CA LEU A 210 6.41 25.96 13.14
C LEU A 210 5.89 27.28 12.54
N ARG A 211 6.30 28.40 13.13
CA ARG A 211 6.00 29.74 12.59
C ARG A 211 7.22 30.20 11.78
N ASP A 212 7.73 31.40 12.03
CA ASP A 212 9.01 31.87 11.49
C ASP A 212 10.21 31.29 12.24
N ALA A 213 9.99 30.83 13.47
CA ALA A 213 10.93 30.06 14.27
C ALA A 213 10.24 28.83 14.87
N ILE A 214 11.04 27.90 15.37
CA ILE A 214 10.61 26.67 16.03
C ILE A 214 10.42 26.97 17.53
N GLU A 215 9.18 26.86 17.99
CA GLU A 215 8.87 26.77 19.42
C GLU A 215 8.75 25.30 19.80
N LEU A 216 9.64 24.81 20.66
CA LEU A 216 9.71 23.41 21.06
C LEU A 216 9.39 23.27 22.55
N ASN A 217 8.34 22.51 22.88
CA ASN A 217 7.95 22.22 24.26
C ASN A 217 8.00 20.71 24.49
N CYS A 218 8.93 20.27 25.34
CA CYS A 218 9.17 18.84 25.58
C CYS A 218 8.71 18.41 26.97
N ARG A 219 8.16 17.20 27.05
CA ARG A 219 7.71 16.56 28.29
C ARG A 219 8.19 15.10 28.33
N PRO A 220 8.38 14.52 29.52
CA PRO A 220 8.61 13.08 29.65
C PRO A 220 7.45 12.29 29.04
N ALA A 221 7.76 11.25 28.28
CA ALA A 221 6.77 10.38 27.65
C ALA A 221 7.32 8.94 27.54
N LYS A 222 6.43 7.96 27.45
CA LYS A 222 6.82 6.59 27.09
C LYS A 222 7.02 6.51 25.58
N ASP A 223 8.04 5.77 25.18
CA ASP A 223 8.36 5.55 23.77
C ASP A 223 7.19 4.85 23.05
N SER A 224 6.77 5.42 21.91
CA SER A 224 5.81 4.81 20.99
C SER A 224 6.36 4.90 19.56
N TRP A 225 7.01 3.82 19.13
CA TRP A 225 7.58 3.71 17.79
C TRP A 225 6.57 3.05 16.87
N GLN A 226 6.45 3.53 15.63
CA GLN A 226 5.71 2.82 14.58
C GLN A 226 6.69 2.39 13.49
N ASP A 227 6.54 1.15 13.04
CA ASP A 227 7.44 0.50 12.08
C ASP A 227 7.08 0.76 10.61
N GLY A 228 6.09 1.62 10.36
CA GLY A 228 5.63 1.95 9.02
C GLY A 228 4.61 3.07 9.00
N MET A 229 4.11 3.38 7.80
CA MET A 229 3.19 4.49 7.55
C MET A 229 2.10 4.08 6.55
N PHE A 230 0.93 4.70 6.64
CA PHE A 230 -0.13 4.47 5.68
C PHE A 230 -0.05 5.45 4.50
N LEU A 231 -0.22 4.94 3.28
CA LEU A 231 -0.28 5.70 2.03
C LEU A 231 -1.61 5.48 1.33
N ALA A 232 -2.30 6.55 0.96
CA ALA A 232 -3.47 6.49 0.11
C ALA A 232 -3.04 6.42 -1.35
N SER A 233 -3.64 5.51 -2.09
CA SER A 233 -3.43 5.33 -3.51
C SER A 233 -4.55 5.99 -4.29
N SER A 234 -4.21 6.88 -5.22
CA SER A 234 -5.15 7.40 -6.21
C SER A 234 -5.49 6.38 -7.30
N CYS A 235 -4.71 5.29 -7.38
CA CYS A 235 -4.85 4.28 -8.41
C CYS A 235 -6.04 3.40 -8.16
N ASP A 236 -6.29 3.05 -6.89
CA ASP A 236 -7.33 2.10 -6.48
C ASP A 236 -8.23 2.63 -5.34
N ASN A 237 -8.02 3.88 -4.89
CA ASN A 237 -8.65 4.48 -3.72
C ASN A 237 -8.45 3.68 -2.42
N ALA A 238 -7.45 2.79 -2.36
CA ALA A 238 -7.14 2.01 -1.19
C ALA A 238 -6.06 2.69 -0.33
N VAL A 239 -6.03 2.30 0.95
CA VAL A 239 -4.96 2.66 1.88
C VAL A 239 -4.01 1.48 2.00
N TRP A 240 -2.73 1.76 1.83
CA TRP A 240 -1.64 0.79 1.82
C TRP A 240 -0.70 1.05 3.00
N TRP A 241 -0.07 0.01 3.49
CA TRP A 241 0.93 0.10 4.56
C TRP A 241 2.33 0.04 3.94
N LEU A 242 3.10 1.10 4.12
CA LEU A 242 4.50 1.24 3.73
C LEU A 242 5.39 0.88 4.93
N LEU A 243 6.33 -0.02 4.71
CA LEU A 243 7.28 -0.49 5.74
C LEU A 243 8.65 -0.78 5.13
N ALA A 244 9.69 -0.81 5.95
CA ALA A 244 11.01 -1.28 5.55
C ALA A 244 11.13 -2.80 5.71
N ASP A 245 11.94 -3.45 4.88
CA ASP A 245 12.19 -4.89 4.89
C ASP A 245 13.26 -5.25 5.91
N ALA A 246 12.98 -4.99 7.20
CA ALA A 246 13.73 -5.42 8.40
C ALA A 246 15.24 -5.75 8.19
N GLY A 247 16.00 -4.83 7.59
CA GLY A 247 17.43 -5.02 7.31
C GLY A 247 18.29 -4.90 8.57
N ASP A 248 19.46 -5.55 8.56
CA ASP A 248 20.41 -5.57 9.70
C ASP A 248 21.31 -4.33 9.82
N TYR A 249 20.89 -3.19 9.25
CA TYR A 249 21.66 -1.93 9.13
C TYR A 249 22.99 -2.03 8.36
N THR A 250 23.36 -3.19 7.82
CA THR A 250 24.64 -3.38 7.12
C THR A 250 24.50 -3.68 5.63
N VAL A 251 23.27 -3.89 5.16
CA VAL A 251 22.95 -4.21 3.76
C VAL A 251 21.94 -3.22 3.15
N PRO A 252 21.89 -3.11 1.82
CA PRO A 252 20.80 -2.44 1.12
C PRO A 252 19.43 -3.02 1.52
N ASP A 253 18.47 -2.13 1.71
CA ASP A 253 17.13 -2.45 2.20
C ASP A 253 16.08 -2.19 1.10
N ARG A 254 14.81 -2.48 1.42
CA ARG A 254 13.66 -2.31 0.54
C ARG A 254 12.53 -1.66 1.29
N LEU A 255 11.79 -0.82 0.59
CA LEU A 255 10.46 -0.40 1.01
C LEU A 255 9.43 -1.37 0.42
N LEU A 256 8.50 -1.82 1.25
CA LEU A 256 7.44 -2.75 0.88
C LEU A 256 6.09 -2.06 1.02
N LEU A 257 5.23 -2.25 0.02
CA LEU A 257 3.84 -1.79 0.04
C LEU A 257 2.92 -2.99 0.24
N ARG A 258 2.14 -3.02 1.32
CA ARG A 258 1.27 -4.15 1.69
C ARG A 258 -0.16 -3.68 2.00
N LYS A 259 -1.15 -4.56 1.82
CA LYS A 259 -2.50 -4.29 2.33
C LYS A 259 -2.44 -4.29 3.87
N PRO A 260 -3.06 -3.31 4.55
CA PRO A 260 -3.23 -3.38 6.00
C PRO A 260 -4.01 -4.65 6.37
N SER A 261 -3.45 -5.51 7.23
CA SER A 261 -4.13 -6.71 7.75
C SER A 261 -3.94 -6.79 9.27
N GLN A 262 -4.96 -7.25 9.99
CA GLN A 262 -4.90 -7.48 11.45
C GLN A 262 -4.41 -8.91 11.81
N GLY A 263 -3.71 -9.58 10.88
CA GLY A 263 -3.37 -10.99 11.00
C GLY A 263 -2.11 -11.36 10.23
N GLU A 264 -2.19 -12.38 9.38
CA GLU A 264 -1.04 -12.89 8.63
C GLU A 264 -0.46 -11.82 7.68
N PRO A 265 0.87 -11.71 7.57
CA PRO A 265 1.52 -10.76 6.66
C PRO A 265 1.08 -11.00 5.22
N GLN A 266 0.46 -10.00 4.61
CA GLN A 266 0.10 -10.05 3.19
C GLN A 266 1.35 -9.89 2.31
N PRO A 267 1.39 -10.52 1.11
CA PRO A 267 2.47 -10.28 0.17
C PRO A 267 2.54 -8.81 -0.23
N SER A 268 3.76 -8.34 -0.50
CA SER A 268 4.00 -6.99 -1.01
C SER A 268 3.41 -6.85 -2.42
N VAL A 269 2.62 -5.80 -2.66
CA VAL A 269 2.10 -5.47 -4.00
C VAL A 269 3.08 -4.65 -4.82
N SER A 270 4.00 -3.97 -4.15
CA SER A 270 5.13 -3.26 -4.75
C SER A 270 6.31 -3.29 -3.78
N GLU A 271 7.51 -3.37 -4.34
CA GLU A 271 8.77 -3.26 -3.60
C GLU A 271 9.67 -2.22 -4.25
N LEU A 272 10.46 -1.52 -3.44
CA LEU A 272 11.40 -0.52 -3.92
C LEU A 272 12.73 -0.61 -3.18
N GLY A 273 13.79 -0.99 -3.91
CA GLY A 273 15.14 -1.04 -3.35
C GLY A 273 15.71 0.35 -3.02
N VAL A 274 16.45 0.43 -1.92
CA VAL A 274 17.20 1.60 -1.48
C VAL A 274 18.69 1.25 -1.29
N PRO A 275 19.63 2.21 -1.41
CA PRO A 275 21.07 1.91 -1.46
C PRO A 275 21.70 1.52 -0.11
N GLY A 276 20.89 1.39 0.95
CA GLY A 276 21.33 1.04 2.30
C GLY A 276 20.13 0.90 3.23
N PRO A 277 20.33 0.79 4.55
CA PRO A 277 19.24 0.59 5.50
C PRO A 277 18.29 1.79 5.58
N VAL A 278 16.99 1.49 5.68
CA VAL A 278 15.97 2.49 6.00
C VAL A 278 15.99 2.72 7.51
N LEU A 279 16.28 3.96 7.91
CA LEU A 279 16.36 4.36 9.32
C LEU A 279 15.02 4.87 9.85
N SER A 280 14.27 5.54 8.98
CA SER A 280 12.96 6.10 9.33
C SER A 280 12.08 6.21 8.11
N ILE A 281 10.77 6.01 8.32
CA ILE A 281 9.68 6.35 7.41
C ILE A 281 8.73 7.27 8.18
N SER A 282 8.36 8.39 7.58
CA SER A 282 7.51 9.42 8.20
C SER A 282 6.56 10.06 7.20
N SER A 283 5.50 10.68 7.72
CA SER A 283 4.43 11.28 6.91
C SER A 283 4.22 12.73 7.26
N GLY A 284 4.20 13.57 6.23
CA GLY A 284 3.90 14.98 6.39
C GLY A 284 2.44 15.32 6.18
N GLN A 285 1.72 14.57 5.35
CA GLN A 285 0.29 14.75 5.13
C GLN A 285 -0.41 13.43 5.32
N ALA A 286 -1.60 13.44 5.95
CA ALA A 286 -2.39 12.23 6.15
C ALA A 286 -2.51 11.44 4.84
N LEU A 287 -1.79 10.32 4.78
CA LEU A 287 -1.82 9.34 3.70
C LEU A 287 -1.28 9.83 2.33
N ARG A 288 -0.45 10.88 2.27
CA ARG A 288 0.08 11.41 1.00
C ARG A 288 1.58 11.68 1.09
N ALA A 289 2.33 11.14 0.12
CA ALA A 289 3.74 11.41 -0.15
C ALA A 289 4.63 11.40 1.11
N ASP A 290 5.11 10.22 1.49
CA ASP A 290 5.90 10.02 2.70
C ASP A 290 7.40 10.24 2.45
N THR A 291 8.18 10.33 3.51
CA THR A 291 9.64 10.43 3.46
C THR A 291 10.28 9.18 4.03
N ALA A 292 11.40 8.76 3.43
CA ALA A 292 12.26 7.71 3.95
C ALA A 292 13.67 8.23 4.13
N VAL A 293 14.23 8.06 5.33
CA VAL A 293 15.64 8.34 5.63
C VAL A 293 16.44 7.07 5.45
N VAL A 294 17.48 7.13 4.61
CA VAL A 294 18.33 5.99 4.25
C VAL A 294 19.79 6.35 4.49
N PHE A 295 20.55 5.45 5.10
CA PHE A 295 22.01 5.59 5.12
C PHE A 295 22.60 4.89 3.91
N ASN A 296 23.11 5.63 2.93
CA ASN A 296 23.65 5.04 1.70
C ASN A 296 25.03 4.42 1.97
N LEU A 297 25.11 3.09 1.88
CA LEU A 297 26.32 2.32 2.18
C LEU A 297 27.45 2.55 1.16
N SER A 298 27.11 3.01 -0.05
CA SER A 298 28.11 3.28 -1.10
C SER A 298 28.75 4.66 -0.96
N THR A 299 28.01 5.65 -0.50
CA THR A 299 28.47 7.04 -0.38
C THR A 299 28.82 7.44 1.05
N GLY A 300 28.36 6.70 2.05
CA GLY A 300 28.46 7.06 3.46
C GLY A 300 27.63 8.28 3.84
N SER A 301 26.66 8.69 3.00
CA SER A 301 25.77 9.83 3.25
C SER A 301 24.39 9.38 3.74
N TYR A 302 23.74 10.23 4.52
CA TYR A 302 22.32 10.13 4.83
C TYR A 302 21.52 10.80 3.70
N GLU A 303 20.54 10.08 3.18
CA GLU A 303 19.68 10.50 2.08
C GLU A 303 18.23 10.52 2.54
N VAL A 304 17.48 11.53 2.11
CA VAL A 304 16.02 11.59 2.31
C VAL A 304 15.35 11.45 0.97
N TYR A 305 14.51 10.43 0.85
CA TYR A 305 13.69 10.17 -0.32
C TYR A 305 12.24 10.55 -0.05
N ARG A 306 11.62 11.27 -0.97
CA ARG A 306 10.16 11.34 -1.06
C ARG A 306 9.66 10.06 -1.74
N ILE A 307 8.71 9.38 -1.10
CA ILE A 307 8.08 8.14 -1.54
C ILE A 307 6.66 8.43 -1.99
N THR A 308 6.34 8.09 -3.24
CA THR A 308 5.01 8.31 -3.82
C THR A 308 4.48 7.03 -4.47
N LEU A 309 3.17 6.98 -4.64
CA LEU A 309 2.51 5.93 -5.41
C LEU A 309 2.23 6.44 -6.82
N ALA A 310 2.59 5.64 -7.82
CA ALA A 310 2.18 5.83 -9.20
C ALA A 310 1.36 4.63 -9.66
N CYS A 311 0.42 4.87 -10.56
CA CYS A 311 -0.42 3.80 -11.10
C CYS A 311 0.37 3.06 -12.16
N GLY A 312 0.36 1.72 -12.08
CA GLY A 312 0.92 0.90 -13.16
C GLY A 312 0.26 1.21 -14.50
N ASP A 313 0.98 0.96 -15.59
CA ASP A 313 0.40 0.95 -16.94
C ASP A 313 -0.13 -0.45 -17.29
#